data_AF-A0A2V7Z965-F1
#
_entry.id   AF-A0A2V7Z965-F1
#
_cell.length_a   1.000
_cell.length_b   1.000
_cell.length_c   1.000
_cell.angle_alpha   90.00
_cell.angle_beta   90.00
_cell.angle_gamma   90.00
#
_symmetry.space_group_name_H-M   'P 1'
#
loop_
_entity.id
_entity.type
_entity.pdbx_description
1 polymer ?
#
loop_
_entity_poly.entity_id
_entity_poly.type
_entity_poly.pdbx_seq_one_letter_code
_entity_poly.pdbx_strand_id
1 'polypeptide(L)'
;MIRRHPGRAALLAGFLLHTATALGVWKTWGEFGRGNVLAWIDFPVSLAFMHLDGPPLLLWSLAAGGTQWAVIAWLLTLSLGWAARARQR
;
A
#
# COMPACT_ATOMS: atom_id res chain seq x y z
N MET A 1 -19.34 17.21 -17.17
CA MET A 1 -19.28 16.32 -15.98
C MET A 1 -17.94 15.61 -15.98
N ILE A 2 -17.05 15.96 -15.06
CA ILE A 2 -15.76 15.26 -14.89
C ILE A 2 -16.10 13.83 -14.44
N ARG A 3 -15.99 12.85 -15.36
CA ARG A 3 -16.05 11.43 -15.01
C ARG A 3 -14.87 11.15 -14.08
N ARG A 4 -15.10 11.26 -12.78
CA ARG A 4 -14.12 10.81 -11.77
C ARG A 4 -13.96 9.32 -11.97
N HIS A 5 -12.80 8.88 -12.44
CA HIS A 5 -12.47 7.46 -12.55
C HIS A 5 -12.15 6.94 -11.13
N PRO A 6 -13.09 6.25 -10.44
CA PRO A 6 -12.91 5.88 -9.04
C PRO A 6 -11.66 5.02 -8.84
N GLY A 7 -11.26 4.25 -9.87
CA GLY A 7 -10.04 3.45 -9.83
C GLY A 7 -8.75 4.27 -9.72
N ARG A 8 -8.64 5.44 -10.37
CA ARG A 8 -7.43 6.29 -10.25
C ARG A 8 -7.31 6.90 -8.86
N ALA A 9 -8.43 7.33 -8.29
CA ALA A 9 -8.46 7.83 -6.92
C ALA A 9 -8.09 6.74 -5.90
N ALA A 10 -8.56 5.50 -6.13
CA ALA A 10 -8.22 4.36 -5.27
C ALA A 10 -6.72 4.00 -5.31
N LEU A 11 -6.09 4.00 -6.50
CA LEU A 11 -4.64 3.82 -6.65
C LEU A 11 -3.88 4.83 -5.78
N LEU A 12 -4.20 6.11 -5.96
CA LEU A 12 -3.53 7.20 -5.23
C LEU A 12 -3.79 7.10 -3.72
N ALA A 13 -5.03 6.84 -3.30
CA ALA A 13 -5.37 6.72 -1.89
C ALA A 13 -4.64 5.54 -1.23
N GLY A 14 -4.57 4.37 -1.89
CA GLY A 14 -3.83 3.22 -1.38
C GLY A 14 -2.34 3.51 -1.22
N PHE A 15 -1.73 4.12 -2.25
CA PHE A 15 -0.32 4.51 -2.22
C PHE A 15 -0.03 5.52 -1.09
N LEU A 16 -0.84 6.58 -0.98
CA LEU A 16 -0.64 7.64 0.00
C LEU A 16 -0.87 7.16 1.44
N LEU A 17 -1.90 6.34 1.65
CA LEU A 17 -2.18 5.76 2.96
C LEU A 17 -1.00 4.90 3.41
N HIS A 18 -0.55 3.99 2.54
CA HIS A 18 0.64 3.19 2.80
C HIS A 18 1.87 4.06 3.10
N THR A 19 2.17 5.03 2.23
CA THR A 19 3.31 5.92 2.39
C THR A 19 3.29 6.64 3.75
N ALA A 20 2.14 7.19 4.13
CA ALA A 20 1.97 7.85 5.41
C ALA A 20 2.17 6.88 6.58
N THR A 21 1.63 5.67 6.49
CA THR A 21 1.82 4.62 7.50
C THR A 21 3.28 4.20 7.61
N ALA A 22 3.96 3.93 6.49
CA ALA A 22 5.35 3.50 6.46
C ALA A 22 6.28 4.58 7.06
N LEU A 23 6.11 5.84 6.66
CA LEU A 23 6.85 6.97 7.25
C LEU A 23 6.52 7.17 8.74
N GLY A 24 5.25 6.97 9.12
CA GLY A 24 4.82 7.03 10.52
C GLY A 24 5.51 5.97 11.38
N VAL A 25 5.53 4.71 10.90
CA VAL A 25 6.26 3.60 11.53
C VAL A 25 7.75 3.93 11.61
N TRP A 26 8.35 4.36 10.50
CA TRP A 26 9.77 4.69 10.44
C TRP A 26 10.20 5.74 11.46
N LYS A 27 9.36 6.77 11.66
CA LYS A 27 9.64 7.88 12.57
C LYS A 27 9.41 7.54 14.03
N THR A 28 8.40 6.71 14.33
CA THR A 28 7.93 6.53 15.72
C THR A 28 8.36 5.22 16.36
N TRP A 29 8.74 4.21 15.57
CA TRP A 29 9.15 2.91 16.09
C TRP A 29 10.68 2.82 16.23
N GLY A 30 11.14 2.17 17.30
CA GLY A 30 12.56 1.91 17.52
C GLY A 30 13.16 0.99 16.45
N GLU A 31 14.49 0.92 16.41
CA GLU A 31 15.22 0.27 15.30
C GLU A 31 14.83 -1.18 15.06
N PHE A 32 14.60 -1.94 16.14
CA PHE A 32 14.17 -3.34 16.06
C PHE A 32 12.71 -3.50 15.59
N GLY A 33 11.85 -2.53 15.91
CA GLY A 33 10.41 -2.58 15.61
C GLY A 33 10.09 -2.13 14.19
N ARG A 34 10.73 -1.06 13.71
CA ARG A 34 10.39 -0.44 12.42
C ARG A 34 10.56 -1.40 11.24
N GLY A 35 11.67 -2.13 11.17
CA GLY A 35 11.96 -3.00 10.02
C GLY A 35 10.99 -4.17 9.92
N ASN A 36 10.72 -4.83 11.06
CA ASN A 36 9.76 -5.93 11.14
C ASN A 36 8.34 -5.48 10.75
N VAL A 37 7.88 -4.33 11.26
CA VAL A 37 6.54 -3.83 10.93
C VAL A 37 6.42 -3.51 9.45
N LEU A 38 7.40 -2.83 8.86
CA LEU A 38 7.39 -2.55 7.42
C LEU A 38 7.36 -3.84 6.59
N ALA A 39 8.16 -4.85 6.96
CA ALA A 39 8.16 -6.13 6.28
C ALA A 39 6.79 -6.84 6.32
N TRP A 40 6.06 -6.73 7.44
CA TRP A 40 4.71 -7.29 7.57
C TRP A 40 3.66 -6.51 6.79
N ILE A 41 3.70 -5.18 6.82
CA ILE A 41 2.78 -4.31 6.06
C ILE A 41 2.92 -4.56 4.55
N ASP A 42 4.14 -4.85 4.10
CA ASP A 42 4.47 -5.00 2.69
C ASP A 42 4.51 -6.45 2.21
N PHE A 43 4.09 -7.41 3.04
CA PHE A 43 4.03 -8.80 2.62
C PHE A 43 3.01 -8.97 1.47
N PRO A 44 3.32 -9.73 0.40
CA PRO A 44 4.53 -10.53 0.18
C PRO A 44 5.69 -9.79 -0.52
N VAL A 45 5.48 -8.59 -1.06
CA VAL A 45 6.51 -7.85 -1.81
C VAL A 45 7.78 -7.61 -0.99
N SER A 46 7.66 -7.51 0.34
CA SER A 46 8.80 -7.45 1.26
C SER A 46 9.78 -8.61 1.15
N LEU A 47 9.37 -9.80 0.69
CA LEU A 47 10.29 -10.93 0.49
C LEU A 47 11.43 -10.61 -0.49
N ALA A 48 11.23 -9.69 -1.44
CA ALA A 48 12.26 -9.26 -2.39
C ALA A 48 13.32 -8.35 -1.76
N PHE A 49 13.01 -7.71 -0.63
CA PHE A 49 13.88 -6.71 0.01
C PHE A 49 14.07 -6.93 1.51
N MET A 50 13.65 -8.07 2.06
CA MET A 50 13.76 -8.38 3.50
C MET A 50 15.21 -8.50 4.01
N HIS A 51 16.18 -8.59 3.11
CA HIS A 51 17.60 -8.59 3.41
C HIS A 51 18.16 -7.17 3.60
N LEU A 52 17.36 -6.14 3.31
CA LEU A 52 17.73 -4.74 3.48
C LEU A 52 17.32 -4.26 4.86
N ASP A 53 18.13 -3.37 5.41
CA ASP A 53 17.88 -2.65 6.64
C ASP A 53 18.04 -1.14 6.42
N GLY A 54 17.66 -0.34 7.42
CA GLY A 54 17.93 1.09 7.39
C GLY A 54 17.21 1.82 6.24
N PRO A 55 17.78 2.94 5.74
CA PRO A 55 17.17 3.72 4.67
C PRO A 55 16.85 2.94 3.38
N PRO A 56 17.67 1.97 2.93
CA PRO A 56 17.33 1.10 1.80
C PRO A 56 16.02 0.33 1.99
N LEU A 57 15.77 -0.22 3.18
CA LEU A 57 14.51 -0.90 3.50
C LEU A 57 13.32 0.04 3.36
N LEU A 58 13.44 1.26 3.92
CA LEU A 58 12.39 2.27 3.80
C LEU A 58 12.12 2.63 2.34
N LEU A 59 13.16 2.85 1.53
CA LEU A 59 13.01 3.21 0.12
C LEU A 59 12.23 2.15 -0.65
N TRP A 60 12.57 0.87 -0.45
CA TRP A 60 11.86 -0.24 -1.11
C TRP A 60 10.45 -0.45 -0.58
N SER A 61 10.23 -0.23 0.73
CA SER A 61 8.88 -0.20 1.30
C SER A 61 8.01 0.86 0.62
N LEU A 62 8.50 2.09 0.50
CA LEU A 62 7.77 3.20 -0.14
C LEU A 62 7.50 2.94 -1.63
N ALA A 63 8.49 2.42 -2.36
CA ALA A 63 8.34 2.17 -3.79
C ALA A 63 7.49 0.93 -4.08
N ALA A 64 7.96 -0.24 -3.65
CA ALA A 64 7.36 -1.53 -4.00
C ALA A 64 6.14 -1.84 -3.11
N GLY A 65 6.23 -1.61 -1.80
CA GLY A 65 5.09 -1.73 -0.88
C GLY A 65 3.97 -0.72 -1.22
N GLY A 66 4.34 0.54 -1.47
CA GLY A 66 3.37 1.57 -1.90
C GLY A 66 2.66 1.20 -3.20
N THR A 67 3.39 0.67 -4.19
CA THR A 67 2.80 0.19 -5.45
C THR A 67 1.87 -1.00 -5.24
N GLN A 68 2.27 -1.96 -4.39
CA GLN A 68 1.41 -3.09 -4.00
C GLN A 68 0.08 -2.60 -3.43
N TRP A 69 0.13 -1.69 -2.47
CA TRP A 69 -1.07 -1.16 -1.81
C TRP A 69 -1.95 -0.32 -2.72
N ALA A 70 -1.36 0.42 -3.67
CA ALA A 70 -2.11 1.08 -4.73
C ALA A 70 -2.93 0.08 -5.54
N VAL A 71 -2.31 -1.00 -6.00
CA VAL A 71 -2.95 -2.04 -6.80
C VAL A 71 -4.03 -2.76 -5.99
N ILE A 72 -3.76 -3.11 -4.74
CA ILE A 72 -4.76 -3.72 -3.84
C ILE A 72 -5.98 -2.81 -3.70
N ALA A 73 -5.79 -1.52 -3.39
CA ALA A 73 -6.89 -0.57 -3.24
C ALA A 73 -7.72 -0.44 -4.54
N TRP A 74 -7.06 -0.44 -5.69
CA TRP A 74 -7.72 -0.43 -6.99
C TRP A 74 -8.55 -1.69 -7.22
N LEU A 75 -7.99 -2.88 -7.00
CA LEU A 75 -8.68 -4.15 -7.16
C LEU A 75 -9.88 -4.27 -6.22
N LEU A 76 -9.74 -3.88 -4.95
CA LEU A 76 -10.84 -3.84 -3.98
C LEU A 76 -11.96 -2.90 -4.45
N THR A 77 -11.61 -1.71 -4.94
CA THR A 77 -12.58 -0.74 -5.45
C THR A 77 -13.33 -1.28 -6.66
N LEU A 78 -12.63 -1.96 -7.58
CA LEU A 78 -13.27 -2.64 -8.69
C LEU A 78 -14.23 -3.71 -8.20
N SER A 79 -13.76 -4.67 -7.38
CA SER A 79 -14.57 -5.78 -6.86
C SER A 79 -15.84 -5.31 -6.15
N LEU A 80 -15.75 -4.26 -5.34
CA LEU A 80 -16.93 -3.63 -4.72
C LEU A 80 -17.90 -3.06 -5.75
N GLY A 81 -17.38 -2.37 -6.78
CA GLY A 81 -18.20 -1.87 -7.88
C GLY A 81 -18.89 -2.98 -8.68
N TRP A 82 -18.22 -4.12 -8.89
CA TRP A 82 -18.81 -5.30 -9.53
C TRP A 82 -19.92 -5.92 -8.67
N ALA A 83 -19.65 -6.15 -7.38
CA ALA A 83 -20.63 -6.71 -6.44
C ALA A 83 -21.87 -5.83 -6.29
N ALA A 84 -21.70 -4.50 -6.24
CA ALA A 84 -22.82 -3.56 -6.17
C ALA A 84 -23.73 -3.64 -7.41
N ARG A 85 -23.15 -3.75 -8.62
CA ARG A 85 -23.93 -3.91 -9.86
C ARG A 85 -24.61 -5.27 -9.97
N ALA A 86 -23.98 -6.33 -9.48
CA ALA A 86 -24.57 -7.67 -9.48
C ALA A 86 -25.83 -7.76 -8.60
N ARG A 87 -25.89 -7.01 -7.49
CA ARG A 87 -27.07 -6.95 -6.60
C ARG A 87 -28.24 -6.15 -7.16
N GLN A 88 -28.02 -5.35 -8.19
CA GLN A 88 -29.06 -4.52 -8.82
C GLN A 88 -29.73 -5.21 -10.03
N ARG A 89 -29.27 -6.42 -10.39
CA ARG A 89 -29.83 -7.26 -11.43
C ARG A 89 -30.58 -8.41 -10.79
#